data_AF-A0A7C7PJY8-F1
#
_entry.id   AF-A0A7C7PJY8-F1
#
_cell.length_a   1.000
_cell.length_b   1.000
_cell.length_c   1.000
_cell.angle_alpha   90.00
_cell.angle_beta   90.00
_cell.angle_gamma   90.00
#
_symmetry.space_group_name_H-M   'P 1'
#
loop_
_entity.id
_entity.type
_entity.pdbx_description
1 polymer ?
#
loop_
_entity_poly.entity_id
_entity_poly.type
_entity_poly.pdbx_seq_one_letter_code
_entity_poly.pdbx_strand_id
1 'polypeptide(L)' 'MLEISPRDPIDPRRRPVPVDPAVLEAGEHHGSTYYQHLRFREAALGRGTVEVTLADGLKAVAMGAAAERSIAEGVPVDL' A
#
# COMPACT_ATOMS: atom_id res chain seq x y z
N MET A 1 -11.08 -8.70 7.62
CA MET A 1 -12.16 -9.00 6.65
C MET A 1 -11.87 -8.22 5.38
N LEU A 2 -11.93 -8.84 4.20
CA LEU A 2 -11.89 -8.12 2.93
C LEU A 2 -13.32 -7.89 2.44
N GLU A 3 -13.64 -6.65 2.10
CA GLU A 3 -14.88 -6.29 1.43
C GLU A 3 -14.57 -5.90 -0.01
N ILE A 4 -15.26 -6.53 -0.95
CA ILE A 4 -15.19 -6.24 -2.39
C ILE A 4 -16.60 -5.82 -2.80
N SER A 5 -16.75 -4.60 -3.31
CA SER A 5 -18.05 -4.06 -3.75
C SER A 5 -17.95 -3.65 -5.21
N PRO A 6 -18.21 -4.57 -6.17
CA PRO A 6 -18.32 -4.24 -7.58
C PRO A 6 -19.41 -3.18 -7.79
N ARG A 7 -19.17 -2.25 -8.71
CA ARG A 7 -20.13 -1.17 -9.01
C ARG A 7 -21.25 -1.60 -9.95
N ASP A 8 -21.02 -2.61 -10.79
CA ASP A 8 -21.98 -3.10 -11.78
C ASP A 8 -21.81 -4.63 -12.00
N PRO A 9 -22.75 -5.47 -11.55
CA PRO A 9 -23.87 -5.13 -10.65
C PRO A 9 -23.35 -4.75 -9.26
N ILE A 10 -24.17 -4.03 -8.47
CA ILE A 10 -23.88 -3.80 -7.05
C ILE A 10 -24.00 -5.14 -6.31
N ASP A 11 -22.86 -5.74 -5.99
CA ASP A 11 -22.78 -7.07 -5.36
C ASP A 11 -21.68 -7.13 -4.28
N PRO A 12 -21.90 -6.53 -3.10
CA PRO A 12 -20.90 -6.52 -2.03
C PRO A 12 -20.62 -7.92 -1.50
N ARG A 13 -19.36 -8.35 -1.56
CA ARG A 13 -18.87 -9.64 -1.07
C ARG A 13 -17.88 -9.44 0.05
N ARG A 14 -18.07 -10.19 1.14
CA ARG A 14 -17.13 -10.22 2.27
C ARG A 14 -16.47 -11.58 2.32
N ARG A 15 -15.14 -11.59 2.50
CA ARG A 15 -14.40 -12.82 2.78
C ARG A 15 -13.42 -12.62 3.93
N PRO A 16 -13.21 -13.64 4.78
CA PRO A 16 -12.13 -13.60 5.75
C PRO A 16 -10.78 -13.54 5.03
N VAL A 17 -9.86 -12.79 5.61
CA VAL A 17 -8.43 -12.83 5.28
C VAL A 17 -7.76 -13.25 6.57
N PRO A 18 -7.35 -14.52 6.69
CA PRO A 18 -6.71 -14.99 7.90
C PRO A 18 -5.37 -14.27 8.07
N VAL A 19 -5.10 -13.83 9.29
CA VAL A 19 -3.81 -13.30 9.72
C VAL A 19 -3.39 -14.16 10.89
N ASP A 20 -2.10 -14.50 10.96
CA ASP A 20 -1.53 -15.20 12.11
C ASP A 20 -1.94 -14.48 13.42
N PRO A 21 -2.57 -15.18 14.38
CA PRO A 21 -3.02 -14.57 15.62
C PRO A 21 -1.92 -13.83 16.39
N ALA A 22 -0.69 -14.33 16.37
CA ALA A 22 0.43 -13.69 17.05
C ALA A 22 0.83 -12.38 16.36
N VAL A 23 0.77 -12.32 15.02
CA VAL A 23 1.00 -11.09 14.26
C VAL A 23 -0.14 -10.10 14.49
N LEU A 24 -1.39 -10.59 14.56
CA LEU A 24 -2.56 -9.75 14.83
C LEU A 24 -2.51 -9.16 16.25
N GLU A 25 -2.06 -9.94 17.23
CA GLU A 25 -1.85 -9.53 18.63
C GLU A 25 -0.70 -8.52 18.76
N ALA A 26 0.40 -8.71 18.04
CA ALA A 26 1.51 -7.77 17.98
C ALA A 26 1.09 -6.40 17.42
N GLY A 27 -0.03 -6.33 16.69
CA GLY A 27 -0.72 -5.09 16.35
C GLY A 27 -0.52 -4.60 14.90
N GLU A 28 -0.84 -3.32 14.71
CA GLU A 28 -0.81 -2.47 13.50
C GLU A 28 -1.25 -3.07 12.15
N HIS A 29 -2.12 -2.34 11.44
CA HIS A 29 -2.47 -2.58 10.03
C HIS A 29 -2.77 -4.06 9.67
N HIS A 30 -3.36 -4.83 10.59
CA HIS A 30 -3.63 -6.26 10.40
C HIS A 30 -2.37 -7.07 9.99
N GLY A 31 -1.22 -6.73 10.56
CA GLY A 31 0.04 -7.43 10.32
C GLY A 31 0.77 -7.03 9.03
N SER A 32 0.25 -6.07 8.24
CA SER A 32 0.90 -5.69 6.99
C SER A 32 2.33 -5.18 7.21
N THR A 33 2.55 -4.40 8.26
CA THR A 33 3.88 -3.87 8.64
C THR A 33 4.87 -5.01 8.89
N TYR A 34 4.46 -6.04 9.63
CA TYR A 34 5.28 -7.23 9.89
C TYR A 34 5.71 -7.93 8.60
N TYR A 35 4.76 -8.24 7.71
CA TYR A 35 5.06 -8.92 6.46
C TYR A 35 5.90 -8.05 5.50
N GLN A 36 5.68 -6.72 5.48
CA GLN A 36 6.51 -5.79 4.73
C GLN A 36 7.97 -5.82 5.22
N HIS A 37 8.19 -5.82 6.54
CA HIS A 37 9.54 -5.90 7.10
C HIS A 37 10.23 -7.24 6.80
N LEU A 38 9.50 -8.36 6.83
CA LEU A 38 10.06 -9.65 6.42
C LEU A 38 10.56 -9.62 4.98
N ARG A 39 9.75 -9.10 4.05
CA ARG A 39 10.11 -9.01 2.63
C ARG A 39 11.24 -8.02 2.38
N PHE A 40 11.21 -6.87 3.05
CA PHE A 40 12.31 -5.90 3.03
C PHE A 40 13.62 -6.54 3.50
N ARG A 41 13.60 -7.32 4.60
CA ARG A 41 14.77 -8.05 5.10
C ARG A 41 15.28 -9.04 4.06
N GLU A 42 14.41 -9.82 3.42
CA GLU A 42 14.84 -10.76 2.37
C GLU A 42 15.47 -10.03 1.17
N ALA A 43 14.90 -8.91 0.73
CA ALA A 43 15.48 -8.07 -0.32
C ALA A 43 16.85 -7.49 0.10
N ALA A 44 16.97 -6.98 1.33
CA ALA A 44 18.22 -6.44 1.87
C ALA A 44 19.34 -7.49 2.00
N LEU A 45 18.96 -8.75 2.22
CA LEU A 45 19.88 -9.89 2.25
C LEU A 45 20.18 -10.47 0.85
N GLY A 46 19.62 -9.88 -0.21
CA GLY A 46 19.78 -10.38 -1.59
C GLY A 46 19.02 -11.67 -1.89
N ARG A 47 18.05 -12.05 -1.03
CA ARG A 47 17.25 -13.28 -1.15
C ARG A 47 15.82 -13.04 -1.66
N GLY A 48 15.48 -11.79 -1.95
CA GLY A 48 14.17 -11.40 -2.46
C GLY A 48 14.27 -10.22 -3.41
N THR A 49 13.17 -9.92 -4.09
CA THR A 49 13.05 -8.73 -4.95
C THR A 49 12.66 -7.51 -4.12
N VAL A 50 13.06 -6.33 -4.58
CA VAL A 50 12.55 -5.06 -4.05
C VAL A 50 11.11 -4.87 -4.56
N GLU A 51 10.12 -5.04 -3.69
CA GLU A 51 8.70 -4.93 -4.06
C GLU A 51 8.23 -3.48 -4.28
N VAL A 52 8.82 -2.53 -3.56
CA VAL A 52 8.59 -1.08 -3.74
C VAL A 52 9.94 -0.46 -4.06
N THR A 53 10.10 -0.05 -5.31
CA THR A 53 11.38 0.41 -5.84
C THR A 53 11.63 1.88 -5.53
N LEU A 54 12.86 2.34 -5.78
CA LEU A 54 13.19 3.76 -5.76
C LEU A 54 12.31 4.56 -6.73
N ALA A 55 11.98 4.00 -7.90
CA ALA A 55 11.11 4.66 -8.86
C ALA A 55 9.68 4.83 -8.33
N ASP A 56 9.18 3.86 -7.57
CA ASP A 56 7.86 3.97 -6.93
C ASP A 56 7.86 5.04 -5.84
N GLY A 57 8.92 5.11 -5.03
CA GLY A 57 9.11 6.17 -4.05
C GLY A 57 9.21 7.56 -4.68
N LEU A 58 9.97 7.70 -5.77
CA LEU A 58 10.08 8.95 -6.51
C LEU A 58 8.72 9.42 -7.05
N LYS A 59 7.94 8.51 -7.63
CA LYS A 59 6.58 8.82 -8.10
C LYS A 59 5.68 9.30 -6.95
N ALA A 60 5.76 8.67 -5.77
CA ALA A 60 4.98 9.08 -4.61
C ALA A 60 5.30 10.52 -4.17
N VAL A 61 6.59 10.88 -4.14
CA VAL A 61 7.02 12.25 -3.82
C VAL A 61 6.57 13.23 -4.90
N ALA A 62 6.76 12.90 -6.18
CA ALA A 62 6.34 13.75 -7.29
C ALA A 62 4.83 14.03 -7.28
N MET A 63 4.02 12.98 -7.03
CA MET A 63 2.57 13.11 -6.86
C MET A 63 2.20 14.07 -5.71
N GLY A 64 2.87 13.95 -4.55
CA GLY A 64 2.63 14.85 -3.41
C GLY A 64 2.95 16.31 -3.74
N ALA A 65 4.10 16.57 -4.35
CA ALA A 65 4.51 17.92 -4.76
C ALA A 65 3.58 18.52 -5.82
N ALA A 66 3.16 17.71 -6.81
CA ALA A 66 2.21 18.14 -7.82
C ALA A 66 0.83 18.46 -7.21
N ALA A 67 0.38 17.67 -6.24
CA ALA A 67 -0.87 17.93 -5.53
C ALA A 67 -0.82 19.24 -4.73
N GLU A 68 0.28 19.50 -4.01
CA GLU A 68 0.49 20.76 -3.29
C GLU A 68 0.44 21.96 -4.24
N ARG A 69 1.15 21.88 -5.38
CA ARG A 69 1.14 22.91 -6.40
C ARG A 69 -0.24 23.11 -7.03
N SER A 70 -0.96 22.01 -7.31
CA SER A 70 -2.31 22.07 -7.85
C SER A 70 -3.27 22.80 -6.91
N ILE A 71 -3.17 22.57 -5.60
CA ILE A 71 -3.96 23.28 -4.58
C ILE A 71 -3.64 24.78 -4.60
N ALA A 72 -2.36 25.15 -4.70
CA ALA A 72 -1.93 26.54 -4.70
C ALA A 72 -2.36 27.31 -5.97
N GLU A 73 -2.30 26.67 -7.14
CA GLU A 73 -2.57 27.29 -8.45
C GLU A 73 -4.02 27.13 -8.91
N GLY A 74 -4.77 26.20 -8.32
CA GLY A 74 -6.16 25.90 -8.70
C GLY A 74 -6.29 25.21 -10.06
N VAL A 75 -5.22 24.60 -10.57
CA VAL A 75 -5.18 23.93 -11.88
C VAL A 75 -4.57 22.53 -11.79
N PRO A 76 -4.90 21.61 -12.70
CA PRO A 76 -4.20 20.33 -12.81
C PRO A 76 -2.70 20.51 -13.08
N VAL A 77 -1.87 19.63 -12.50
CA VAL A 77 -0.41 19.59 -12.71
C VAL A 77 -0.05 18.23 -13.30
N ASP A 78 0.70 18.24 -14.41
CA ASP A 78 1.18 17.03 -15.07
C ASP A 78 2.32 16.37 -14.28
N LEU A 79 2.40 15.04 -14.36
CA LEU A 79 3.39 14.19 -13.68
C LEU A 79 4.34 13.50 -14.66
#